data_AF-A0A2K2V3Z2-F1
#
_entry.id   AF-A0A2K2V3Z2-F1
#
_cell.length_a   1.000
_cell.length_b   1.000
_cell.length_c   1.000
_cell.angle_alpha   90.00
_cell.angle_beta   90.00
_cell.angle_gamma   90.00
#
_symmetry.space_group_name_H-M   'P 1'
#
loop_
_entity.id
_entity.type
_entity.pdbx_description
1 polymer ?
#
loop_
_entity_poly.entity_id
_entity_poly.type
_entity_poly.pdbx_seq_one_letter_code
_entity_poly.pdbx_strand_id
1 'polypeptide(L)' 'MKLISVDLRNFRSHINTKLDFSDGVIAIIGENGAGKSSILEAINYALFPMSY' A
#
# COMPACT_ATOMS: atom_id res chain seq x y z
N MET A 1 -3.60 7.75 14.87
CA MET A 1 -3.43 6.41 14.26
C MET A 1 -2.20 6.44 13.37
N LYS A 2 -1.33 5.42 13.40
CA LYS A 2 -0.08 5.36 12.61
C LYS A 2 -0.04 4.03 11.85
N LEU A 3 0.21 4.08 10.53
CA LEU A 3 0.50 2.89 9.73
C LEU A 3 1.95 2.49 10.00
N ILE A 4 2.19 1.23 10.38
CA ILE A 4 3.54 0.73 10.72
C ILE A 4 4.14 -0.08 9.57
N SER A 5 3.35 -0.98 8.99
CA SER A 5 3.76 -1.79 7.84
C SER A 5 2.55 -2.24 7.02
N VAL A 6 2.81 -2.64 5.78
CA VAL A 6 1.85 -3.38 4.93
C VAL A 6 2.57 -4.54 4.26
N ASP A 7 1.95 -5.72 4.25
CA ASP A 7 2.40 -6.92 3.53
C ASP A 7 1.35 -7.27 2.48
N LEU A 8 1.75 -7.20 1.21
CA LEU A 8 0.91 -7.43 0.03
C LEU A 8 1.35 -8.72 -0.67
N ARG A 9 0.42 -9.67 -0.82
CA ARG A 9 0.64 -10.93 -1.53
C ARG A 9 -0.40 -11.11 -2.62
N ASN A 10 0.06 -11.26 -3.85
CA ASN A 10 -0.79 -11.38 -5.05
C ASN A 10 -1.87 -10.28 -5.13
N PHE A 11 -1.53 -9.04 -4.76
CA PHE A 11 -2.44 -7.89 -4.81
C PHE A 11 -2.10 -7.02 -6.01
N ARG A 12 -2.90 -7.13 -7.08
CA ARG A 12 -2.65 -6.45 -8.37
C ARG A 12 -1.21 -6.70 -8.85
N SER A 13 -0.41 -5.66 -9.06
CA SER A 13 1.00 -5.76 -9.50
C SER A 13 1.96 -6.20 -8.39
N HIS A 14 1.53 -6.29 -7.13
CA HIS A 14 2.36 -6.71 -6.00
C HIS A 14 2.24 -8.22 -5.77
N ILE A 15 3.18 -9.01 -6.30
CA ILE A 15 3.24 -10.47 -6.08
C ILE A 15 3.64 -10.76 -4.61
N ASN A 16 4.69 -10.10 -4.13
CA ASN A 16 5.17 -10.18 -2.76
C ASN A 16 5.86 -8.87 -2.42
N THR A 17 5.20 -7.99 -1.67
CA THR A 17 5.73 -6.66 -1.33
C THR A 17 5.48 -6.37 0.13
N LYS A 18 6.54 -6.08 0.87
CA LYS A 18 6.48 -5.60 2.25
C LYS A 18 7.04 -4.20 2.33
N LEU A 19 6.29 -3.28 2.95
CA LEU A 19 6.71 -1.91 3.17
C LEU A 19 6.59 -1.58 4.65
N ASP A 20 7.65 -1.00 5.22
CA ASP A 20 7.66 -0.45 6.57
C ASP A 20 7.57 1.08 6.48
N PHE A 21 6.71 1.69 7.30
CA PHE A 21 6.44 3.13 7.27
C PHE A 21 7.17 3.83 8.42
N SER A 22 8.00 4.81 8.08
CA SER A 22 8.66 5.69 9.04
C SER A 22 7.75 6.84 9.48
N ASP A 23 8.18 7.59 10.49
CA ASP A 23 7.55 8.86 10.82
C ASP A 23 7.77 9.90 9.73
N GLY A 24 6.90 10.92 9.71
CA GLY A 24 6.97 12.03 8.76
C GLY A 24 6.17 11.79 7.47
N VAL A 25 6.48 12.59 6.45
CA VAL A 25 5.83 12.52 5.14
C VAL A 25 6.55 11.48 4.27
N ILE A 26 5.79 10.55 3.70
CA ILE A 26 6.30 9.49 2.83
C ILE A 26 5.87 9.76 1.40
N ALA A 27 6.83 9.75 0.47
CA ALA A 27 6.58 9.82 -0.96
C ALA A 27 6.76 8.43 -1.60
N ILE A 28 5.73 7.96 -2.32
CA ILE A 28 5.79 6.73 -3.11
C ILE A 28 6.03 7.12 -4.58
N ILE A 29 7.21 6.79 -5.11
CA ILE A 29 7.69 7.25 -6.43
C ILE A 29 7.95 6.06 -7.35
N GLY A 30 7.77 6.26 -8.66
CA GLY A 30 7.96 5.23 -9.69
C GLY A 30 7.15 5.55 -10.95
N GLU A 31 7.38 4.79 -12.01
CA GLU A 31 6.70 4.98 -13.31
C GLU A 31 5.19 4.70 -13.24
N ASN A 32 4.44 5.18 -14.23
CA ASN A 32 3.03 4.83 -14.34
C ASN A 32 2.87 3.31 -14.47
N GLY A 33 1.88 2.73 -13.77
CA GLY A 33 1.70 1.27 -13.71
C GLY A 33 2.60 0.52 -12.72
N ALA A 34 3.57 1.18 -12.06
CA ALA A 34 4.48 0.52 -11.09
C ALA A 34 3.82 0.04 -9.78
N GLY A 35 2.49 0.17 -9.61
CA GLY A 35 1.77 -0.30 -8.42
C GLY A 35 1.57 0.73 -7.30
N LYS A 36 2.00 1.98 -7.48
CA LYS A 36 1.91 3.03 -6.43
C LYS A 36 0.49 3.23 -5.88
N SER A 37 -0.49 3.40 -6.74
CA SER A 37 -1.90 3.54 -6.32
C SER A 37 -2.43 2.25 -5.71
N SER A 38 -1.95 1.09 -6.16
CA SER A 38 -2.33 -0.21 -5.61
C SER A 38 -1.90 -0.40 -4.16
N ILE A 39 -0.79 0.20 -3.74
CA ILE A 39 -0.40 0.23 -2.32
C ILE A 39 -1.45 0.96 -1.47
N LEU A 40 -1.91 2.15 -1.93
CA LEU A 40 -2.92 2.93 -1.22
C LEU A 40 -4.28 2.22 -1.20
N GLU A 41 -4.67 1.61 -2.31
CA GLU A 41 -5.90 0.80 -2.39
C GLU A 41 -5.85 -0.41 -1.47
N ALA A 42 -4.70 -1.09 -1.38
CA ALA A 42 -4.56 -2.23 -0.48
C ALA A 42 -4.68 -1.82 0.99
N ILE A 43 -4.07 -0.69 1.38
CA ILE A 43 -4.21 -0.12 2.72
C ILE A 43 -5.69 0.20 3.00
N ASN A 44 -6.38 0.84 2.05
CA ASN A 44 -7.80 1.17 2.19
C ASN A 44 -8.65 -0.11 2.34
N TYR A 45 -8.46 -1.09 1.46
CA TYR A 45 -9.16 -2.37 1.50
C TYR A 45 -8.96 -3.12 2.83
N ALA A 46 -7.72 -3.17 3.33
CA ALA A 46 -7.39 -3.88 4.56
C ALA A 46 -7.99 -3.21 5.82
N LEU A 47 -8.11 -1.88 5.83
CA LEU A 47 -8.62 -1.12 6.97
C LEU A 47 -10.13 -0.87 6.91
N PHE A 48 -10.70 -0.78 5.70
CA PHE A 48 -12.08 -0.39 5.45
C PHE A 48 -12.76 -1.29 4.39
N PRO A 49 -12.88 -2.60 4.66
CA PRO A 49 -13.40 -3.57 3.68
C PRO A 49 -14.86 -3.34 3.28
N MET A 50 -15.63 -2.55 4.04
CA MET A 50 -17.06 -2.30 3.85
C MET A 50 -17.38 -0.94 3.19
N SER A 51 -16.36 -0.20 2.73
CA SER A 51 -16.55 1.13 2.15
C SER A 51 -16.74 1.14 0.62
N TYR A 52 -17.22 0.02 0.06
CA TYR A 52 -17.64 -0.14 -1.33
C TYR A 52 -19.00 -0.83 -1.42
#